data_AF-A0A1M5TJR7-F1
#
_entry.id   AF-A0A1M5TJR7-F1
#
_cell.length_a   1.000
_cell.length_b   1.000
_cell.length_c   1.000
_cell.angle_alpha   90.00
_cell.angle_beta   90.00
_cell.angle_gamma   90.00
#
_symmetry.space_group_name_H-M   'P 1'
#
loop_
_entity.id
_entity.type
_entity.pdbx_description
1 polymer ?
#
loop_
_entity_poly.entity_id
_entity_poly.type
_entity_poly.pdbx_seq_one_letter_code
_entity_poly.pdbx_strand_id
1 'polypeptide(L)'
;MCSNDIISNILGVSDKNLVFTGDGIEKIRDIEFKVLNAVLTYVPKACSKCGCVNENYSVVKNGRQTVKVILNRSGNNPLMLKIKKLLIAISN
;
A
#
# COMPACT_ATOMS: atom_id res chain seq x y z
N MET A 1 17.18 -5.42 -10.86
CA MET A 1 15.77 -5.19 -10.44
C MET A 1 15.32 -6.44 -9.71
N CYS A 2 15.12 -6.38 -8.40
CA CYS A 2 14.49 -7.49 -7.67
C CYS A 2 13.00 -7.45 -8.01
N SER A 3 12.52 -8.46 -8.73
CA SER A 3 11.17 -8.48 -9.30
C SER A 3 10.11 -8.39 -8.19
N ASN A 4 9.23 -7.39 -8.32
CA ASN A 4 8.06 -7.16 -7.46
C ASN A 4 7.24 -8.45 -7.22
N ASP A 5 7.25 -9.35 -8.23
CA ASP A 5 6.62 -10.67 -8.23
C ASP A 5 7.20 -11.68 -7.21
N ILE A 6 8.51 -11.60 -6.94
CA ILE A 6 9.16 -12.48 -5.95
C ILE A 6 8.78 -12.03 -4.54
N ILE A 7 8.79 -10.72 -4.32
CA ILE A 7 8.45 -10.13 -3.01
C ILE A 7 6.96 -10.34 -2.71
N SER A 8 6.07 -10.13 -3.68
CA SER A 8 4.64 -10.40 -3.51
C SER A 8 4.36 -11.88 -3.19
N ASN A 9 5.05 -12.80 -3.87
CA ASN A 9 4.90 -14.23 -3.65
C ASN A 9 5.38 -14.66 -2.25
N ILE A 10 6.52 -14.14 -1.78
CA ILE A 10 7.05 -14.43 -0.43
C ILE A 10 6.13 -13.90 0.66
N LEU A 11 5.53 -12.71 0.45
CA LEU A 11 4.65 -12.09 1.44
C LEU A 11 3.21 -12.62 1.37
N GLY A 12 2.86 -13.42 0.35
CA GLY A 12 1.48 -13.85 0.08
C GLY A 12 0.55 -12.70 -0.33
N VAL A 13 1.10 -11.57 -0.78
CA VAL A 13 0.33 -10.38 -1.17
C VAL A 13 0.48 -10.16 -2.67
N SER A 14 -0.27 -10.92 -3.47
CA SER A 14 -0.35 -10.76 -4.92
C SER A 14 -1.47 -9.80 -5.31
N ASP A 15 -1.18 -8.50 -5.30
CA ASP A 15 -2.04 -7.47 -5.90
C ASP A 15 -1.29 -6.82 -7.08
N LYS A 16 -1.93 -6.81 -8.26
CA LYS A 16 -1.36 -6.24 -9.49
C LYS A 16 -1.12 -4.73 -9.40
N ASN A 17 -1.77 -4.06 -8.44
CA ASN A 17 -1.65 -2.63 -8.20
C ASN A 17 -0.68 -2.32 -7.06
N LEU A 18 -0.06 -3.31 -6.41
CA LEU A 18 0.89 -3.09 -5.34
C LEU A 18 2.30 -3.03 -5.89
N VAL A 19 2.94 -1.87 -5.77
CA VAL A 19 4.32 -1.65 -6.20
C VAL A 19 5.19 -1.38 -4.99
N PHE A 20 6.21 -2.21 -4.76
CA PHE A 20 7.22 -1.98 -3.73
C PHE A 20 8.15 -0.85 -4.16
N THR A 21 8.22 0.19 -3.33
CA THR A 21 9.02 1.40 -3.60
C THR A 21 10.34 1.45 -2.84
N GLY A 22 10.55 0.53 -1.90
CA GLY A 22 11.80 0.39 -1.16
C GLY A 22 11.63 -0.33 0.16
N ASP A 23 12.75 -0.62 0.79
CA ASP A 23 12.86 -1.25 2.11
C ASP A 23 13.61 -0.34 3.10
N GLY A 24 13.56 -0.69 4.38
CA GLY A 24 14.23 0.05 5.45
C GLY A 24 14.10 -0.64 6.80
N ILE A 25 14.62 0.01 7.83
CA ILE A 25 14.52 -0.46 9.22
C ILE A 25 13.91 0.67 10.05
N GLU A 26 12.91 0.35 10.85
CA GLU A 26 12.32 1.30 11.80
C GLU A 26 12.29 0.71 13.20
N LYS A 27 12.68 1.53 14.18
CA LYS A 27 12.66 1.16 15.59
C LYS A 27 11.35 1.64 16.22
N ILE A 28 10.51 0.70 16.67
CA ILE A 28 9.24 0.99 17.33
C ILE A 28 9.29 0.35 18.72
N ARG A 29 9.19 1.16 19.77
CA ARG A 29 9.24 0.70 21.18
C ARG A 29 10.42 -0.23 21.45
N ASP A 30 11.59 0.21 21.01
CA ASP A 30 12.87 -0.50 21.14
C ASP A 30 13.06 -1.78 20.31
N ILE A 31 12.03 -2.20 19.56
CA ILE A 31 12.10 -3.33 18.64
C ILE A 31 12.39 -2.83 17.23
N GLU A 32 13.38 -3.43 16.57
CA GLU A 32 13.71 -3.14 15.17
C GLU A 32 12.81 -3.93 14.22
N PHE A 33 12.00 -3.20 13.46
CA PHE A 33 11.16 -3.74 12.39
C PHE A 33 11.86 -3.57 11.05
N LYS A 34 11.91 -4.64 10.26
CA LYS A 34 12.17 -4.50 8.82
C LYS A 34 10.91 -3.92 8.19
N VAL A 35 11.06 -2.85 7.41
CA VAL A 35 9.94 -2.14 6.80
C VAL A 35 10.02 -2.28 5.30
N LEU A 36 8.92 -2.67 4.68
CA LEU A 36 8.73 -2.63 3.23
C LEU A 36 7.74 -1.52 2.92
N ASN A 37 8.14 -0.59 2.06
CA ASN A 37 7.30 0.48 1.57
C ASN A 37 6.70 0.07 0.23
N ALA A 38 5.39 0.19 0.11
CA ALA A 38 4.66 -0.08 -1.11
C ALA A 38 3.63 1.02 -1.38
N VAL A 39 3.29 1.20 -2.65
CA VAL A 39 2.25 2.10 -3.12
C VAL A 39 1.20 1.29 -3.87
N LEU A 40 -0.07 1.52 -3.53
CA LEU A 40 -1.20 1.01 -4.31
C LEU A 40 -1.50 2.01 -5.44
N THR A 41 -1.25 1.59 -6.68
CA THR A 41 -1.49 2.39 -7.89
C THR A 41 -2.93 2.30 -8.41
N TYR A 42 -3.80 1.56 -7.71
CA TYR A 42 -5.19 1.38 -8.11
C TYR A 42 -5.92 2.72 -8.19
N VAL A 43 -6.36 3.07 -9.40
CA VAL A 43 -7.29 4.18 -9.64
C VAL A 43 -8.67 3.56 -9.88
N PRO A 44 -9.65 3.78 -8.99
CA PRO A 44 -11.01 3.31 -9.17
C PRO A 44 -11.62 3.95 -10.42
N LYS A 45 -12.27 3.11 -11.23
CA LYS A 45 -13.07 3.55 -12.39
C LYS A 45 -14.38 4.24 -11.96
N ALA A 46 -14.89 3.89 -10.79
CA ALA A 46 -16.07 4.49 -10.19
C ALA A 46 -15.94 4.50 -8.67
N CYS A 47 -16.55 5.48 -8.00
CA CYS A 47 -16.56 5.53 -6.55
C CYS A 47 -17.37 4.37 -5.97
N SER A 48 -16.76 3.53 -5.14
CA SER A 48 -17.43 2.39 -4.49
C SER A 48 -18.58 2.80 -3.55
N LYS A 49 -18.61 4.07 -3.14
CA LYS A 49 -19.59 4.61 -2.19
C LYS A 49 -20.84 5.19 -2.85
N CYS A 50 -20.71 5.75 -4.07
CA CYS A 50 -21.80 6.42 -4.76
C CYS A 50 -22.04 5.94 -6.20
N GLY A 51 -21.20 5.04 -6.73
CA GLY A 51 -21.32 4.51 -8.09
C GLY A 51 -20.93 5.48 -9.21
N CYS A 52 -20.56 6.72 -8.89
CA CYS A 52 -20.16 7.72 -9.89
C CYS A 52 -18.95 7.25 -10.69
N VAL A 53 -19.11 7.16 -12.00
CA VAL A 53 -18.06 6.81 -12.97
C VAL A 53 -17.10 7.99 -13.10
N ASN A 54 -15.80 7.70 -13.12
CA ASN A 54 -14.73 8.69 -13.27
C ASN A 54 -14.60 9.16 -14.73
N GLU A 55 -15.68 9.71 -15.29
CA GLU A 55 -15.65 10.46 -16.55
C GLU A 55 -15.50 11.96 -16.21
N ASN A 56 -14.57 12.66 -16.88
CA ASN A 56 -14.31 14.10 -16.73
C ASN A 56 -13.78 14.58 -15.36
N TYR A 57 -12.81 13.89 -14.75
CA TYR A 57 -12.10 14.40 -13.55
C TYR A 57 -12.99 14.75 -12.34
N SER A 58 -14.22 14.24 -12.29
CA SER A 58 -15.18 14.48 -11.19
C SER A 58 -14.72 13.86 -9.85
N VAL A 59 -13.58 13.16 -9.87
CA VAL A 59 -13.02 12.44 -8.74
C VAL A 59 -11.91 13.25 -8.06
N VAL A 60 -12.25 13.94 -6.97
CA VAL A 60 -11.31 14.73 -6.17
C VAL A 60 -10.44 13.82 -5.28
N LYS A 61 -9.13 14.06 -5.27
CA LYS A 61 -8.14 13.31 -4.47
C LYS A 61 -8.05 13.88 -3.05
N ASN A 62 -8.93 13.46 -2.14
CA ASN A 62 -8.92 13.90 -0.74
C ASN A 62 -7.94 13.11 0.16
N GLY A 63 -6.66 13.07 -0.24
CA GLY A 63 -5.57 12.66 0.64
C GLY A 63 -4.96 11.28 0.37
N ARG A 64 -3.89 10.97 1.11
CA ARG A 64 -3.18 9.69 1.07
C ARG A 64 -3.30 9.01 2.43
N GLN A 65 -3.82 7.79 2.46
CA GLN A 65 -3.86 6.98 3.67
C GLN A 65 -2.70 5.99 3.65
N THR A 66 -1.96 5.90 4.76
CA THR A 66 -0.92 4.88 4.92
C THR A 66 -1.46 3.78 5.82
N VAL A 67 -1.59 2.58 5.26
CA VAL A 67 -1.95 1.37 6.01
C VAL A 67 -0.66 0.68 6.44
N LYS A 68 -0.58 0.26 7.70
CA LYS A 68 0.53 -0.53 8.23
C LYS A 68 0.04 -1.93 8.50
N VAL A 69 0.62 -2.92 7.84
CA VAL A 69 0.34 -4.34 8.05
C VAL A 69 1.56 -4.97 8.70
N ILE A 70 1.37 -5.55 9.88
CA ILE A 70 2.43 -6.33 10.52
C ILE A 70 2.35 -7.75 9.98
N LEU A 71 3.45 -8.23 9.43
CA LEU A 71 3.57 -9.57 8.87
C LEU A 71 4.34 -10.49 9.84
N ASN A 72 4.30 -11.79 9.55
CA ASN A 72 5.10 -12.76 10.28
C ASN A 72 6.58 -12.37 10.25
N ARG A 73 7.29 -12.69 11.34
CA ARG A 73 8.71 -12.33 11.48
C ARG A 73 9.53 -12.91 10.32
N SER A 74 10.44 -12.10 9.79
CA SER A 74 11.40 -12.53 8.77
C SER A 74 12.78 -12.61 9.42
N GLY A 75 13.13 -13.83 9.87
CA GLY A 75 14.28 -14.07 10.73
C GLY A 75 14.04 -13.52 12.14
N ASN A 76 15.02 -12.78 12.68
CA ASN A 76 14.98 -12.26 14.06
C ASN A 76 14.14 -10.99 14.23
N ASN A 77 13.82 -10.28 13.14
CA ASN A 77 13.12 -9.00 13.19
C ASN A 77 11.67 -9.15 12.68
N PRO A 78 10.69 -8.52 13.34
CA PRO A 78 9.34 -8.40 12.79
C PRO A 78 9.34 -7.60 11.48
N LEU A 79 8.46 -8.00 10.56
CA LEU A 79 8.31 -7.35 9.26
C LEU A 79 7.06 -6.48 9.25
N MET A 80 7.18 -5.26 8.76
CA MET A 80 6.07 -4.33 8.61
C MET A 80 5.97 -3.88 7.16
N LEU A 81 4.81 -4.09 6.57
CA LEU A 81 4.47 -3.60 5.24
C LEU A 81 3.69 -2.28 5.37
N LYS A 82 4.28 -1.19 4.89
CA LYS A 82 3.65 0.13 4.81
C LYS A 82 3.13 0.36 3.41
N ILE A 83 1.81 0.43 3.28
CA ILE A 83 1.13 0.61 2.01
C ILE A 83 0.55 2.02 1.96
N LYS A 84 1.02 2.84 1.03
CA LYS A 84 0.39 4.13 0.73
C LYS A 84 -0.74 3.90 -0.27
N LYS A 85 -1.97 4.11 0.18
CA LYS A 85 -3.19 4.08 -0.62
C LYS A 85 -3.66 5.50 -0.90
N LEU A 86 -4.02 5.78 -2.14
CA LEU A 86 -4.67 7.05 -2.50
C LEU A 86 -6.13 6.99 -2.04
N LEU A 87 -6.54 7.92 -1.18
CA LEU A 87 -7.95 8.10 -0.85
C LEU A 87 -8.56 9.03 -1.90
N ILE A 88 -9.66 8.56 -2.42
CA ILE A 88 -10.47 9.27 -3.38
C ILE A 88 -11.79 9.55 -2.70
N ALA A 89 -12.14 10.83 -2.57
CA ALA A 89 -13.44 11.24 -2.07
C ALA A 89 -13.96 12.36 -2.96
N ILE A 90 -15.14 12.16 -3.54
CA ILE A 90 -15.81 13.15 -4.37
C ILE A 90 -16.47 14.16 -3.42
N SER A 91 -16.23 15.46 -3.63
CA SER A 91 -17.01 16.53 -3.01
C SER A 91 -18.35 16.64 -3.74
N ASN A 92 -19.45 16.36 -3.04
CA ASN A 92 -20.79 16.78 -3.44
C ASN A 92 -20.95 18.28 -3.21
#